data_AF-A0A496N4I8-F1
#
_entry.id   AF-A0A496N4I8-F1
#
_cell.length_a   1.000
_cell.length_b   1.000
_cell.length_c   1.000
_cell.angle_alpha   90.00
_cell.angle_beta   90.00
_cell.angle_gamma   90.00
#
_symmetry.space_group_name_H-M   'P 1'
#
loop_
_entity.id
_entity.type
_entity.pdbx_description
1 polymer ?
#
loop_
_entity_poly.entity_id
_entity_poly.type
_entity_poly.pdbx_seq_one_letter_code
_entity_poly.pdbx_strand_id
1 'polypeptide(L)'
;MQDLIQLSKQKQTMSSRELLAIINEVRTEFNETPVRLNDFNNRIADELDGDYYENFVVTNPNGTTSNEYQLTLEQCVLVGMRESKAVRRKVLAKLKELEQTQSDTIFTEEGKFKVLQQLADLLNISPIAKETLLITGAEQLLGIS
;
A
#
# COMPACT_ATOMS: atom_id res chain seq x y z
N MET A 1 8.34 10.92 -23.66
CA MET A 1 8.86 9.71 -22.95
C MET A 1 8.90 9.92 -21.43
N GLN A 2 9.04 11.16 -20.95
CA GLN A 2 8.94 11.51 -19.52
C GLN A 2 7.48 11.60 -19.03
N ASP A 3 6.51 11.79 -19.94
CA ASP A 3 5.09 12.00 -19.59
C ASP A 3 4.32 10.71 -19.24
N LEU A 4 4.77 9.53 -19.69
CA LEU A 4 4.07 8.27 -19.42
C LEU A 4 4.28 7.79 -17.98
N ILE A 5 5.39 8.20 -17.34
CA ILE A 5 5.73 7.92 -15.94
C ILE A 5 4.78 8.68 -14.98
N GLN A 6 4.25 9.83 -15.42
CA GLN A 6 3.32 10.63 -14.61
C GLN A 6 1.89 10.06 -14.57
N LEU A 7 1.47 9.32 -15.61
CA LEU A 7 0.11 8.75 -15.67
C LEU A 7 0.00 7.39 -14.96
N SER A 8 1.12 6.63 -14.85
CA SER A 8 1.16 5.35 -14.15
C SER A 8 1.52 5.46 -12.67
N LYS A 9 1.76 6.69 -12.15
CA LYS A 9 1.76 6.93 -10.71
C LYS A 9 0.31 6.87 -10.24
N GLN A 10 -0.31 5.69 -10.34
CA GLN A 10 -1.47 5.36 -9.53
C GLN A 10 -1.12 5.87 -8.14
N LYS A 11 -2.00 6.70 -7.57
CA LYS A 11 -1.79 7.28 -6.26
C LYS A 11 -1.65 6.10 -5.31
N GLN A 12 -0.43 5.62 -5.08
CA GLN A 12 -0.20 4.39 -4.37
C GLN A 12 -0.62 4.69 -2.95
N THR A 13 -1.72 4.06 -2.57
CA THR A 13 -2.30 4.22 -1.25
C THR A 13 -2.00 2.99 -0.43
N MET A 14 -1.80 3.19 0.87
CA MET A 14 -1.69 2.13 1.86
C MET A 14 -2.70 2.35 2.97
N SER A 15 -3.05 1.27 3.67
CA SER A 15 -3.95 1.38 4.81
C SER A 15 -3.23 1.99 6.01
N SER A 16 -3.95 2.76 6.83
CA SER A 16 -3.40 3.30 8.08
C SER A 16 -2.96 2.21 9.04
N ARG A 17 -3.56 1.02 8.95
CA ARG A 17 -3.18 -0.14 9.76
C ARG A 17 -1.84 -0.71 9.34
N GLU A 18 -1.57 -0.78 8.04
CA GLU A 18 -0.27 -1.17 7.50
C GLU A 18 0.81 -0.16 7.91
N LEU A 19 0.52 1.14 7.76
CA LEU A 19 1.44 2.21 8.19
C LEU A 19 1.74 2.12 9.69
N LEU A 20 0.73 1.92 10.53
CA LEU A 20 0.90 1.75 11.97
C LEU A 20 1.78 0.55 12.31
N ALA A 21 1.62 -0.57 11.60
CA ALA A 21 2.44 -1.76 11.81
C ALA A 21 3.92 -1.46 11.53
N ILE A 22 4.22 -0.80 10.40
CA ILE A 22 5.58 -0.38 10.03
C ILE A 22 6.16 0.57 11.09
N ILE A 23 5.38 1.56 11.53
CA ILE A 23 5.81 2.52 12.56
C ILE A 23 6.12 1.79 13.87
N ASN A 24 5.24 0.91 14.34
CA ASN A 24 5.42 0.21 15.61
C ASN A 24 6.58 -0.79 15.60
N GLU A 25 6.80 -1.46 14.48
CA GLU A 25 8.00 -2.28 14.27
C GLU A 25 9.26 -1.43 14.46
N VAL A 26 9.35 -0.29 13.75
CA VAL A 26 10.50 0.61 13.85
C VAL A 26 10.63 1.23 15.24
N ARG A 27 9.53 1.64 15.89
CA ARG A 27 9.56 2.14 17.28
C ARG A 27 10.16 1.10 18.21
N THR A 28 9.80 -0.18 18.04
CA THR A 28 10.37 -1.28 18.81
C THR A 28 11.87 -1.46 18.54
N GLU A 29 12.33 -1.34 17.29
CA GLU A 29 13.76 -1.35 16.92
C GLU A 29 14.56 -0.25 17.65
N PHE A 30 13.94 0.91 17.91
CA PHE A 30 14.53 2.03 18.63
C PHE A 30 14.19 2.07 20.14
N ASN A 31 13.68 0.97 20.69
CA ASN A 31 13.27 0.86 22.10
C ASN A 31 12.21 1.90 22.55
N GLU A 32 11.39 2.38 21.62
CA GLU A 32 10.25 3.26 21.89
C GLU A 32 8.95 2.47 22.09
N THR A 33 8.04 2.99 22.92
CA THR A 33 6.74 2.35 23.16
C THR A 33 5.88 2.36 21.90
N PRO A 34 5.21 1.24 21.53
CA PRO A 34 4.31 1.21 20.38
C PRO A 34 3.10 2.13 20.57
N VAL A 35 2.63 2.72 19.48
CA VAL A 35 1.45 3.58 19.41
C VAL A 35 0.21 2.70 19.27
N ARG A 36 -0.84 3.01 20.04
CA ARG A 36 -2.13 2.34 19.91
C ARG A 36 -2.89 2.85 18.70
N LEU A 37 -3.78 2.02 18.13
CA LEU A 37 -4.57 2.37 16.94
C LEU A 37 -5.37 3.68 17.14
N ASN A 38 -6.05 3.83 18.27
CA ASN A 38 -6.86 5.04 18.53
C ASN A 38 -6.00 6.30 18.63
N ASP A 39 -4.85 6.21 19.30
CA ASP A 39 -3.91 7.33 19.43
C ASP A 39 -3.32 7.69 18.05
N PHE A 40 -3.06 6.68 17.22
CA PHE A 40 -2.58 6.88 15.85
C PHE A 40 -3.65 7.53 14.96
N ASN A 41 -4.91 7.12 15.09
CA ASN A 41 -6.02 7.70 14.35
C ASN A 41 -6.22 9.20 14.65
N ASN A 42 -6.00 9.61 15.91
CA ASN A 42 -6.02 11.03 16.28
C ASN A 42 -4.86 11.80 15.62
N ARG A 43 -3.67 11.19 15.53
CA ARG A 43 -2.52 11.80 14.83
C ARG A 43 -2.80 11.99 13.34
N ILE A 44 -3.48 11.04 12.70
CA ILE A 44 -3.88 11.16 11.29
C ILE A 44 -4.84 12.34 11.12
N ALA A 45 -5.87 12.42 11.96
CA ALA A 45 -6.85 13.51 11.90
C ALA A 45 -6.20 14.89 12.10
N ASP A 46 -5.24 15.00 13.02
CA ASP A 46 -4.52 16.27 13.26
C ASP A 46 -3.60 16.66 12.09
N GLU A 47 -2.80 15.72 11.56
CA GLU A 47 -1.80 16.03 10.53
C GLU A 47 -2.41 16.22 9.14
N LEU A 48 -3.60 15.66 8.90
CA LEU A 48 -4.33 15.75 7.64
C LEU A 48 -5.57 16.65 7.77
N ASP A 49 -5.61 17.53 8.78
CA ASP A 49 -6.70 18.49 8.91
C ASP A 49 -6.74 19.41 7.68
N GLY A 50 -7.90 19.46 7.02
CA GLY A 50 -8.10 20.18 5.76
C GLY A 50 -7.71 19.41 4.49
N ASP A 51 -7.12 18.22 4.60
CA ASP A 51 -6.84 17.34 3.46
C ASP A 51 -7.99 16.35 3.20
N TYR A 52 -8.13 15.91 1.95
CA TYR A 52 -9.05 14.84 1.59
C TYR A 52 -8.40 13.47 1.77
N TYR A 53 -9.06 12.59 2.52
CA TYR A 53 -8.71 11.18 2.67
C TYR A 53 -9.97 10.33 2.83
N GLU A 54 -9.87 9.04 2.52
CA GLU A 54 -10.96 8.09 2.72
C GLU A 54 -10.83 7.43 4.09
N ASN A 55 -11.96 7.29 4.79
CA ASN A 55 -12.04 6.57 6.05
C ASN A 55 -13.06 5.44 5.97
N PHE A 56 -12.77 4.36 6.68
CA PHE A 56 -13.63 3.18 6.79
C PHE A 56 -13.84 2.87 8.26
N VAL A 57 -15.09 2.59 8.62
CA VAL A 57 -15.43 2.09 9.95
C VAL A 57 -15.49 0.58 9.87
N VAL A 58 -14.56 -0.08 10.56
CA VAL A 58 -14.45 -1.55 10.60
C VAL A 58 -15.03 -2.06 11.90
N THR A 59 -16.01 -2.95 11.82
CA THR A 59 -16.56 -3.65 12.99
C THR A 59 -15.67 -4.83 13.34
N ASN A 60 -15.07 -4.79 14.53
CA ASN A 60 -14.25 -5.87 15.04
C ASN A 60 -15.13 -7.06 15.49
N PRO A 61 -14.57 -8.28 15.59
CA PRO A 61 -15.31 -9.46 16.03
C PRO A 61 -15.89 -9.35 17.45
N ASN A 62 -15.35 -8.46 18.28
CA ASN A 62 -15.83 -8.17 19.63
C ASN A 62 -16.98 -7.15 19.67
N GLY A 63 -17.51 -6.73 18.52
CA GLY A 63 -18.60 -5.77 18.40
C GLY A 63 -18.19 -4.30 18.54
N THR A 64 -16.90 -3.98 18.71
CA THR A 64 -16.43 -2.60 18.71
C THR A 64 -16.12 -2.11 17.30
N THR A 65 -16.22 -0.80 17.07
CA THR A 65 -15.85 -0.18 15.80
C THR A 65 -14.47 0.47 15.87
N SER A 66 -13.67 0.32 14.83
CA SER A 66 -12.38 0.99 14.65
C SER A 66 -12.38 1.76 13.34
N ASN A 67 -11.72 2.92 13.33
CA ASN A 67 -11.49 3.68 12.09
C ASN A 67 -10.19 3.19 11.42
N GLU A 68 -10.24 3.04 10.12
CA GLU A 68 -9.09 2.79 9.24
C GLU A 68 -9.12 3.80 8.10
N TYR A 69 -7.96 4.23 7.62
CA TYR A 69 -7.84 5.27 6.59
C TYR A 69 -7.05 4.78 5.40
N GLN A 70 -7.43 5.25 4.21
CA GLN A 70 -6.65 5.04 2.99
C GLN A 70 -5.76 6.26 2.77
N LEU A 71 -4.45 6.06 2.89
CA LEU A 71 -3.48 7.15 2.88
C LEU A 71 -2.58 7.05 1.66
N THR A 72 -2.38 8.17 1.00
CA THR A 72 -1.36 8.30 -0.05
C THR A 72 0.04 8.32 0.57
N LEU A 73 1.07 8.05 -0.22
CA LEU A 73 2.45 8.11 0.27
C LEU A 73 2.80 9.46 0.90
N GLU A 74 2.37 10.57 0.29
CA GLU A 74 2.59 11.94 0.83
C GLU A 74 1.92 12.11 2.20
N GLN A 75 0.69 11.65 2.36
CA GLN A 75 -0.02 11.67 3.65
C GLN A 75 0.66 10.78 4.69
N CYS A 76 1.19 9.61 4.30
CA CYS A 76 1.97 8.76 5.20
C CYS A 76 3.23 9.47 5.72
N VAL A 77 3.90 10.24 4.86
CA VAL A 77 5.06 11.05 5.22
C VAL A 77 4.68 12.15 6.21
N LEU A 78 3.56 12.85 5.98
CA LEU A 78 3.03 13.88 6.89
C LEU A 78 2.72 13.30 8.26
N VAL A 79 1.95 12.21 8.32
CA VAL A 79 1.61 11.52 9.58
C VAL A 79 2.87 11.06 10.33
N GLY A 80 3.88 10.57 9.59
CA GLY A 80 5.18 10.18 10.13
C GLY A 80 6.01 11.33 10.74
N MET A 81 5.62 12.59 10.54
CA MET A 81 6.29 13.74 11.16
C MET A 81 6.15 13.76 12.68
N ARG A 82 5.16 13.07 13.26
CA ARG A 82 5.02 12.91 14.72
C ARG A 82 5.99 11.92 15.34
N GLU A 83 6.65 11.11 14.53
CA GLU A 83 7.62 10.14 15.02
C GLU A 83 8.96 10.79 15.34
N SER A 84 9.78 10.12 16.15
CA SER A 84 11.12 10.59 16.48
C SER A 84 12.00 10.68 15.21
N LYS A 85 13.06 11.49 15.26
CA LYS A 85 13.96 11.68 14.10
C LYS A 85 14.54 10.36 13.58
N ALA A 86 14.82 9.42 14.47
CA ALA A 86 15.37 8.11 14.12
C ALA A 86 14.31 7.22 13.47
N VAL A 87 13.14 7.10 14.13
CA VAL A 87 12.00 6.32 13.64
C VAL A 87 11.55 6.83 12.27
N ARG A 88 11.32 8.13 12.12
CA ARG A 88 10.88 8.75 10.87
C ARG A 88 11.77 8.41 9.68
N ARG A 89 13.09 8.51 9.85
CA ARG A 89 14.05 8.19 8.75
C ARG A 89 13.98 6.73 8.33
N LYS A 90 13.83 5.81 9.29
CA LYS A 90 13.76 4.38 9.01
C LYS A 90 12.42 4.00 8.39
N VAL A 91 11.32 4.58 8.86
CA VAL A 91 9.99 4.43 8.23
C VAL A 91 10.01 4.94 6.78
N LEU A 92 10.58 6.12 6.53
CA LEU A 92 10.73 6.64 5.16
C LEU A 92 11.54 5.72 4.25
N ALA A 93 12.59 5.07 4.77
CA ALA A 93 13.35 4.09 4.00
C ALA A 93 12.48 2.87 3.66
N LYS A 94 11.77 2.29 4.63
CA LYS A 94 10.84 1.17 4.40
C LYS A 94 9.75 1.52 3.39
N LEU A 95 9.17 2.72 3.46
CA LEU A 95 8.14 3.17 2.51
C LEU A 95 8.68 3.24 1.07
N LYS A 96 9.94 3.70 0.88
CA LYS A 96 10.58 3.73 -0.44
C LYS A 96 10.92 2.34 -0.96
N GLU A 97 11.38 1.44 -0.09
CA GLU A 97 11.63 0.04 -0.45
C GLU A 97 10.34 -0.66 -0.92
N LEU A 98 9.21 -0.35 -0.28
CA LEU A 98 7.89 -0.85 -0.70
C LEU A 98 7.46 -0.30 -2.06
N GLU A 99 7.67 1.00 -2.32
CA GLU A 99 7.42 1.62 -3.64
C GLU A 99 8.27 0.95 -4.73
N GLN A 100 9.56 0.72 -4.46
CA GLN A 100 10.49 0.12 -5.41
C GLN A 100 10.22 -1.36 -5.67
N THR A 101 9.88 -2.14 -4.63
CA THR A 101 9.54 -3.57 -4.79
C THR A 101 8.29 -3.75 -5.66
N GLN A 102 7.30 -2.88 -5.49
CA GLN A 102 6.09 -2.91 -6.31
C GLN A 102 6.38 -2.56 -7.77
N SER A 103 7.22 -1.55 -8.02
CA SER A 103 7.64 -1.24 -9.38
C SER A 103 8.39 -2.41 -10.02
N ASP A 104 9.36 -3.00 -9.31
CA ASP A 104 10.21 -4.07 -9.84
C ASP A 104 9.40 -5.35 -10.13
N THR A 105 8.40 -5.66 -9.30
CA THR A 105 7.47 -6.77 -9.54
C THR A 105 6.76 -6.60 -10.88
N ILE A 106 6.27 -5.41 -11.20
CA ILE A 106 5.53 -5.15 -12.44
C ILE A 106 6.44 -5.19 -13.68
N PHE A 107 7.75 -4.96 -13.53
CA PHE A 107 8.69 -4.97 -14.65
C PHE A 107 9.26 -6.35 -15.01
N THR A 108 9.17 -7.35 -14.11
CA THR A 108 9.59 -8.73 -14.41
C THR A 108 8.50 -9.51 -15.14
N GLU A 109 8.89 -10.41 -16.05
CA GLU A 109 7.93 -11.27 -16.78
C GLU A 109 7.10 -12.15 -15.83
N GLU A 110 7.73 -12.71 -14.79
CA GLU A 110 7.04 -13.47 -13.75
C GLU A 110 6.09 -12.60 -12.92
N GLY A 111 6.49 -11.37 -12.60
CA GLY A 111 5.66 -10.47 -11.81
C GLY A 111 4.51 -9.86 -12.60
N LYS A 112 4.66 -9.59 -13.90
CA LYS A 112 3.53 -9.26 -14.81
C LYS A 112 2.48 -10.35 -14.80
N PHE A 113 2.90 -11.61 -14.93
CA PHE A 113 2.01 -12.76 -14.90
C PHE A 113 1.28 -12.89 -13.54
N LYS A 114 2.00 -12.68 -12.43
CA LYS A 114 1.42 -12.71 -11.07
C LYS A 114 0.36 -11.62 -10.85
N VAL A 115 0.57 -10.42 -11.40
CA VAL A 115 -0.42 -9.33 -11.34
C VAL A 115 -1.67 -9.67 -12.15
N LEU A 116 -1.51 -10.20 -13.38
CA LEU A 116 -2.63 -10.64 -14.21
C LEU A 116 -3.45 -11.73 -13.51
N GLN A 117 -2.77 -12.66 -12.83
CA GLN A 117 -3.39 -13.71 -12.03
C GLN A 117 -4.23 -13.12 -10.88
N GLN A 118 -3.69 -12.19 -10.10
CA GLN A 118 -4.42 -11.53 -9.01
C GLN A 118 -5.62 -10.70 -9.50
N LEU A 119 -5.49 -10.01 -10.63
CA LEU A 119 -6.60 -9.26 -11.24
C LEU A 119 -7.73 -10.18 -11.72
N ALA A 120 -7.38 -11.34 -12.30
CA ALA A 120 -8.37 -12.33 -12.72
C ALA A 120 -9.13 -12.95 -11.53
N ASP A 121 -8.47 -13.12 -10.39
CA ASP A 121 -9.09 -13.61 -9.16
C ASP A 121 -10.06 -12.58 -8.55
N LEU A 122 -9.73 -11.29 -8.63
CA LEU A 122 -10.58 -10.19 -8.13
C LEU A 122 -11.83 -9.95 -8.99
N LEU A 123 -11.74 -10.17 -10.31
CA LEU A 123 -12.85 -9.94 -11.24
C LEU A 123 -13.85 -11.10 -11.31
N ASN A 124 -13.64 -12.18 -10.54
CA ASN A 124 -14.48 -13.38 -10.50
C ASN A 124 -14.82 -13.93 -11.90
N ILE A 125 -13.85 -13.86 -12.80
CA ILE A 125 -14.02 -14.22 -14.22
C ILE A 125 -14.20 -15.73 -14.32
N SER A 126 -15.00 -16.18 -15.29
CA SER A 126 -15.20 -17.62 -15.51
C SER A 126 -13.86 -18.34 -15.74
N PRO A 127 -13.72 -19.62 -15.32
CA PRO A 127 -12.45 -20.34 -15.40
C PRO A 127 -11.83 -20.33 -16.81
N ILE A 128 -12.68 -20.42 -17.83
CA ILE A 128 -12.30 -20.43 -19.25
C ILE A 128 -11.75 -19.07 -19.69
N ALA A 129 -12.38 -17.97 -19.27
CA ALA A 129 -11.93 -16.62 -19.61
C ALA A 129 -10.62 -16.27 -18.90
N LYS A 130 -10.44 -16.76 -17.67
CA LYS A 130 -9.20 -16.64 -16.91
C LYS A 130 -8.04 -17.39 -17.58
N GLU A 131 -8.25 -18.64 -17.99
CA GLU A 131 -7.25 -19.44 -18.68
C GLU A 131 -6.85 -18.81 -20.02
N THR A 132 -7.82 -18.30 -20.80
CA THR A 132 -7.57 -17.58 -22.05
C THR A 132 -6.72 -16.31 -21.83
N LEU A 133 -7.07 -15.50 -20.83
CA LEU A 133 -6.35 -14.26 -20.52
C LEU A 133 -4.89 -14.54 -20.09
N LEU A 134 -4.68 -15.60 -19.31
CA LEU A 134 -3.36 -16.00 -18.83
C LEU A 134 -2.49 -16.56 -19.97
N ILE A 135 -3.07 -17.36 -20.88
CA ILE A 135 -2.36 -17.92 -22.04
C ILE A 135 -1.97 -16.81 -23.02
N THR A 136 -2.92 -15.96 -23.42
CA THR A 136 -2.64 -14.85 -24.35
C THR A 136 -1.65 -13.85 -23.74
N GLY A 137 -1.74 -13.61 -22.43
CA GLY A 137 -0.75 -12.80 -21.71
C GLY A 137 0.64 -13.43 -21.74
N ALA A 138 0.76 -14.73 -21.49
CA ALA A 138 2.05 -15.43 -21.52
C ALA A 138 2.67 -15.50 -22.92
N GLU A 139 1.85 -15.70 -23.96
CA GLU A 139 2.28 -15.70 -25.38
C GLU A 139 2.85 -14.35 -25.81
N GLN A 140 2.18 -13.24 -25.43
CA GLN A 140 2.66 -11.88 -25.70
C GLN A 140 3.97 -11.55 -24.97
N LEU A 141 4.15 -12.06 -23.75
CA LEU A 141 5.36 -11.83 -22.95
C LEU A 141 6.57 -12.65 -23.45
N LEU A 142 6.34 -13.87 -23.94
CA LEU A 142 7.38 -14.72 -24.52
C LEU A 142 7.65 -14.46 -26.02
N GLY A 143 6.89 -13.56 -26.65
CA GLY A 143 7.03 -13.22 -28.06
C GLY A 143 6.65 -14.38 -29.00
N ILE A 144 5.82 -15.30 -28.53
CA ILE A 144 5.36 -16.45 -29.28
C ILE A 144 3.99 -16.06 -29.84
N SER A 145 3.93 -15.70 -31.13
CA SER A 145 2.67 -15.53 -31.88
C SER A 145 2.40 -16.71 -32.78
#